data_AF-A0A9E3U286-F1
#
_entry.id   AF-A0A9E3U286-F1
#
_cell.length_a   1.000
_cell.length_b   1.000
_cell.length_c   1.000
_cell.angle_alpha   90.00
_cell.angle_beta   90.00
_cell.angle_gamma   90.00
#
_symmetry.space_group_name_H-M   'P 1'
#
loop_
_entity.id
_entity.type
_entity.pdbx_description
1 polymer ?
#
loop_
_entity_poly.entity_id
_entity_poly.type
_entity_poly.pdbx_seq_one_letter_code
_entity_poly.pdbx_strand_id
1 'polypeptide(L)' 'GYQAAAALPAQLEAPDDATLEDVLSLVNAALPSEAQLPGSCLVAVNGQHVGVVAAHRQASLRDGDELALIAPVAGG' A
#
# COMPACT_ATOMS: atom_id res chain seq x y z
N GLY A 1 -9.22 7.31 -3.27
CA GLY A 1 -9.60 8.27 -2.21
C GLY A 1 -9.95 7.53 -0.93
N TYR A 2 -9.94 8.18 0.24
CA TYR A 2 -10.11 7.57 1.58
C TYR A 2 -11.21 6.48 1.68
N GLN A 3 -12.34 6.64 0.97
CA GLN A 3 -13.41 5.64 0.92
C GLN A 3 -13.03 4.29 0.29
N ALA A 4 -12.07 4.28 -0.64
CA ALA A 4 -11.59 3.05 -1.28
C ALA A 4 -10.72 2.21 -0.33
N ALA A 5 -10.01 2.85 0.60
CA ALA A 5 -9.20 2.15 1.61
C ALA A 5 -10.05 1.41 2.64
N ALA A 6 -11.29 1.84 2.88
CA ALA A 6 -12.23 1.15 3.77
C ALA A 6 -12.70 -0.22 3.22
N ALA A 7 -12.52 -0.46 1.92
CA ALA A 7 -12.81 -1.75 1.30
C ALA A 7 -11.63 -2.74 1.41
N LEU A 8 -10.45 -2.26 1.82
CA LEU A 8 -9.28 -3.13 1.97
C LEU A 8 -9.39 -3.95 3.26
N PRO A 9 -8.98 -5.23 3.23
CA PRO A 9 -8.90 -6.02 4.43
C PRO A 9 -7.80 -5.48 5.35
N ALA A 10 -7.97 -5.63 6.67
CA ALA A 10 -6.96 -5.24 7.65
C ALA A 10 -5.72 -6.15 7.61
N GLN A 11 -5.85 -7.34 7.04
CA GLN A 11 -4.78 -8.32 6.83
C GLN A 11 -4.82 -8.78 5.38
N LEU A 12 -3.66 -8.89 4.77
CA LEU A 12 -3.50 -9.33 3.39
C LEU A 12 -2.50 -10.47 3.36
N GLU A 13 -2.89 -11.60 2.78
CA GLU A 13 -1.95 -12.68 2.50
C GLU A 13 -1.13 -12.31 1.28
N ALA A 14 0.19 -12.42 1.41
CA ALA A 14 1.15 -12.22 0.34
C ALA A 14 1.95 -13.52 0.12
N PRO A 15 2.51 -13.73 -1.09
CA PRO A 15 3.42 -14.84 -1.33
C PRO A 15 4.60 -14.87 -0.37
N ASP A 16 5.20 -16.05 -0.19
CA ASP A 16 6.50 -16.15 0.47
C ASP A 16 7.53 -15.28 -0.27
N ASP A 17 8.40 -14.61 0.50
CA ASP A 17 9.40 -13.66 0.00
C ASP A 17 8.82 -12.48 -0.82
N ALA A 18 7.56 -12.10 -0.59
CA ALA A 18 6.92 -10.98 -1.28
C ALA A 18 7.72 -9.68 -1.15
N THR A 19 7.80 -8.95 -2.25
CA THR A 19 8.31 -7.59 -2.27
C THR A 19 7.20 -6.59 -1.96
N LEU A 20 7.59 -5.36 -1.63
CA LEU A 20 6.67 -4.25 -1.50
C LEU A 20 5.84 -4.03 -2.78
N GLU A 21 6.43 -4.25 -3.95
CA GLU A 21 5.71 -4.12 -5.24
C GLU A 21 4.62 -5.20 -5.40
N ASP A 22 4.91 -6.43 -4.99
CA ASP A 22 3.94 -7.53 -5.02
C ASP A 22 2.74 -7.21 -4.11
N VAL A 23 3.01 -6.71 -2.91
CA VAL A 23 1.95 -6.33 -1.96
C VAL A 23 1.16 -5.12 -2.46
N LEU A 24 1.80 -4.10 -3.02
CA LEU A 24 1.08 -2.95 -3.62
C LEU A 24 0.20 -3.37 -4.80
N SER A 25 0.64 -4.35 -5.58
CA SER A 25 -0.14 -4.94 -6.67
C SER A 25 -1.36 -5.70 -6.14
N LEU A 26 -1.21 -6.48 -5.06
CA LEU A 26 -2.31 -7.16 -4.39
C LEU A 26 -3.32 -6.17 -3.79
N VAL A 27 -2.84 -5.10 -3.16
CA VAL A 27 -3.71 -4.04 -2.63
C VAL A 27 -4.50 -3.38 -3.76
N ASN A 28 -3.86 -3.02 -4.88
CA ASN A 28 -4.55 -2.47 -6.04
C ASN A 28 -5.58 -3.44 -6.64
N ALA A 29 -5.30 -4.74 -6.65
CA ALA A 29 -6.23 -5.76 -7.12
C ALA A 29 -7.42 -5.97 -6.18
N ALA A 30 -7.27 -5.69 -4.88
CA ALA A 30 -8.33 -5.77 -3.87
C ALA A 30 -9.24 -4.53 -3.86
N LEU A 31 -8.82 -3.42 -4.49
CA LEU A 31 -9.66 -2.24 -4.64
C LEU A 31 -10.80 -2.52 -5.64
N PRO A 32 -11.96 -1.84 -5.48
CA PRO A 32 -13.01 -1.87 -6.51
C PRO A 32 -12.45 -1.51 -7.89
N SER A 33 -12.98 -2.10 -8.95
CA SER A 33 -12.46 -1.99 -10.34
C SER A 33 -12.31 -0.58 -10.90
N GLU A 34 -12.94 0.42 -10.28
CA GLU A 34 -12.85 1.84 -10.65
C GLU A 34 -11.86 2.63 -9.78
N ALA A 35 -11.25 1.99 -8.79
CA ALA A 35 -10.34 2.58 -7.83
C ALA A 35 -8.93 2.00 -7.99
N GLN A 36 -7.95 2.90 -7.99
CA GLN A 36 -6.54 2.57 -7.88
C GLN A 36 -5.91 3.42 -6.78
N LEU A 37 -4.82 2.91 -6.19
CA LEU A 37 -3.98 3.72 -5.32
C LEU A 37 -3.39 4.88 -6.13
N PRO A 38 -3.58 6.13 -5.69
CA PRO A 38 -2.90 7.26 -6.32
C PRO A 38 -1.38 7.07 -6.23
N GLY A 39 -0.66 7.33 -7.32
CA GLY A 39 0.81 7.21 -7.34
C GLY A 39 1.52 8.08 -6.29
N SER A 40 0.89 9.16 -5.82
CA SER A 40 1.39 10.05 -4.77
C SER A 40 1.05 9.60 -3.34
N CYS A 41 0.34 8.49 -3.16
CA CYS A 41 0.05 7.92 -1.85
C CYS A 41 1.36 7.53 -1.16
N LEU A 42 1.59 7.99 0.07
CA LEU A 42 2.79 7.68 0.84
C LEU A 42 2.74 6.23 1.33
N VAL A 43 3.90 5.59 1.36
CA VAL A 43 4.07 4.20 1.75
C VAL A 43 5.04 4.12 2.92
N ALA A 44 4.63 3.46 4.00
CA ALA A 44 5.48 3.16 5.13
C ALA A 44 5.42 1.67 5.49
N VAL A 45 6.58 1.08 5.79
CA VAL A 45 6.73 -0.31 6.24
C VAL A 45 7.24 -0.30 7.67
N ASN A 46 6.54 -0.94 8.60
CA ASN A 46 6.85 -0.95 10.03
C ASN A 46 7.10 0.47 10.59
N GLY A 47 6.25 1.42 10.19
CA GLY A 47 6.36 2.83 10.57
C GLY A 47 7.47 3.64 9.87
N GLN A 48 8.31 3.01 9.05
CA GLN A 48 9.34 3.70 8.29
C GLN A 48 8.82 4.11 6.91
N HIS A 49 8.80 5.40 6.61
CA HIS A 49 8.48 5.91 5.28
C HIS A 49 9.52 5.44 4.24
N VAL A 50 9.03 4.82 3.16
CA VAL A 50 9.87 4.26 2.07
C VAL A 50 9.67 4.95 0.72
N GLY A 51 8.73 5.88 0.63
CA GLY A 51 8.44 6.68 -0.57
C GLY A 51 6.94 6.78 -0.85
N VAL A 52 6.60 6.94 -2.12
CA VAL A 52 5.21 6.95 -2.60
C VAL A 52 4.95 5.75 -3.52
N VAL A 53 3.69 5.40 -3.76
CA VAL A 53 3.32 4.26 -4.61
C VAL A 53 4.03 4.28 -5.96
N ALA A 54 4.10 5.45 -6.62
CA ALA A 54 4.77 5.59 -7.92
C ALA A 54 6.30 5.59 -7.85
N ALA A 55 6.89 5.81 -6.67
CA ALA A 55 8.34 5.91 -6.47
C ALA A 55 8.69 5.61 -5.01
N HIS A 56 9.00 4.35 -4.72
CA HIS A 56 9.37 3.87 -3.39
C HIS A 56 10.66 3.02 -3.44
N ARG A 57 11.34 2.93 -2.32
CA ARG A 57 12.47 2.00 -2.16
C ARG A 57 11.94 0.57 -2.08
N GLN A 58 12.55 -0.31 -2.85
CA GLN A 58 12.29 -1.74 -2.79
C GLN A 58 12.59 -2.29 -1.39
N ALA A 59 11.69 -3.13 -0.89
CA ALA A 59 11.80 -3.82 0.39
C ALA A 59 11.23 -5.22 0.25
N SER A 60 11.92 -6.21 0.81
CA SER A 60 11.35 -7.54 1.04
C SER A 60 10.51 -7.49 2.30
N LEU A 61 9.30 -8.03 2.24
CA LEU A 61 8.37 -8.09 3.36
C LEU A 61 8.41 -9.47 4.00
N ARG A 62 8.12 -9.52 5.28
CA ARG A 62 8.05 -10.74 6.09
C ARG A 62 6.68 -10.84 6.74
N ASP A 63 6.36 -12.04 7.19
CA ASP A 63 5.17 -12.25 8.00
C ASP A 63 5.18 -11.31 9.23
N GLY A 64 4.03 -10.69 9.49
CA GLY A 64 3.85 -9.69 10.54
C GLY A 64 4.33 -8.27 10.21
N ASP A 65 4.92 -8.01 9.02
CA ASP A 65 5.26 -6.64 8.63
C ASP A 65 3.99 -5.80 8.41
N GLU A 66 4.01 -4.57 8.91
CA GLU A 66 2.91 -3.62 8.77
C GLU A 66 3.14 -2.70 7.57
N LEU A 67 2.14 -2.60 6.70
CA LEU A 67 2.11 -1.64 5.59
C LEU A 67 1.09 -0.54 5.87
N ALA A 68 1.53 0.71 5.88
CA ALA A 68 0.67 1.87 5.95
C ALA A 68 0.66 2.64 4.62
N LEU A 69 -0.55 2.90 4.10
CA LEU A 69 -0.81 3.69 2.90
C LEU A 69 -1.53 4.97 3.29
N ILE A 70 -0.89 6.12 3.05
CA ILE A 70 -1.41 7.42 3.47
C ILE A 70 -1.77 8.20 2.22
N ALA A 71 -3.08 8.37 2.01
CA ALA A 71 -3.59 9.16 0.90
C ALA A 71 -3.06 10.60 0.96
N PRO A 72 -2.76 11.24 -0.17
CA PRO A 72 -2.37 12.65 -0.19
C PRO A 72 -3.49 13.50 0.42
N VAL A 73 -3.16 14.30 1.42
CA VAL A 73 -4.08 15.31 1.95
C VAL A 73 -3.89 16.60 1.14
N ALA A 74 -4.92 17.02 0.42
CA ALA A 74 -4.98 18.41 -0.03
C ALA A 74 -5.36 19.23 1.21
N GLY A 75 -4.40 19.92 1.81
CA GLY A 75 -4.67 20.83 2.91
C GLY A 75 -5.67 21.90 2.48
N GLY A 76 -6.77 22.02 3.22
CA GLY A 76 -7.78 23.08 3.13
C GLY A 76 -8.07 23.61 4.52
#